data_AF-A0A8T5N3R7-F1
#
_entry.id   AF-A0A8T5N3R7-F1
#
_cell.length_a   1.000
_cell.length_b   1.000
_cell.length_c   1.000
_cell.angle_alpha   90.00
_cell.angle_beta   90.00
_cell.angle_gamma   90.00
#
_symmetry.space_group_name_H-M   'P 1'
#
loop_
_entity.id
_entity.type
_entity.pdbx_description
1 polymer ?
#
loop_
_entity_poly.entity_id
_entity_poly.type
_entity_poly.pdbx_seq_one_letter_code
_entity_poly.pdbx_strand_id
1 'polypeptide(L)' 'ELKDEFELIFEKTITKFGNGAKIDAPKEFLGRKVYVILRK' A
#
# COMPACT_ATOMS: atom_id res chain seq x y z
N GLU A 1 -7.53 2.00 15.75
CA GLU A 1 -6.82 3.15 15.12
C GLU A 1 -5.43 2.74 14.67
N LEU A 2 -4.90 3.39 13.63
CA LEU A 2 -3.48 3.34 13.31
C LEU A 2 -2.74 4.20 14.34
N LYS A 3 -1.86 3.60 15.15
CA LYS A 3 -1.16 4.28 16.27
C LYS A 3 0.30 4.59 15.97
N ASP A 4 0.82 4.12 14.84
CA ASP A 4 2.17 4.40 14.38
C ASP A 4 2.27 5.82 13.80
N GLU A 5 3.46 6.43 13.87
CA GLU A 5 3.77 7.62 13.05
C GLU A 5 3.96 7.19 11.59
N PHE A 6 3.25 7.85 10.68
CA PHE A 6 3.31 7.56 9.24
C PHE A 6 4.21 8.58 8.55
N GLU A 7 5.21 8.08 7.82
CA GLU A 7 6.06 8.95 7.00
C GLU A 7 5.33 9.46 5.74
N LEU A 8 4.41 8.66 5.18
CA LEU A 8 3.73 8.97 3.91
C LEU A 8 2.39 8.21 3.79
N ILE A 9 1.36 8.88 3.26
CA ILE A 9 0.12 8.25 2.79
C ILE A 9 0.08 8.38 1.28
N PHE A 10 0.00 7.24 0.56
CA PHE A 10 -0.15 7.22 -0.89
C PHE A 10 -1.49 6.57 -1.27
N GLU A 11 -2.20 7.20 -2.20
CA GLU A 11 -3.43 6.64 -2.78
C GLU A 11 -3.07 5.99 -4.12
N LYS A 12 -3.43 4.71 -4.27
CA LYS A 12 -3.28 3.99 -5.54
C LYS A 12 -4.51 3.15 -5.82
N THR A 13 -4.92 3.12 -7.07
CA THR A 13 -5.96 2.21 -7.54
C THR A 13 -5.39 0.79 -7.59
N ILE A 14 -6.11 -0.15 -7.00
CA ILE A 14 -5.80 -1.56 -7.10
C ILE A 14 -6.05 -2.00 -8.54
N THR A 15 -5.02 -2.49 -9.22
CA THR A 15 -5.12 -3.00 -10.58
C THR A 15 -5.33 -4.51 -10.56
N LYS A 16 -6.04 -5.03 -11.57
CA LYS A 16 -6.15 -6.46 -11.81
C LYS A 16 -4.95 -6.89 -12.66
N PHE A 17 -4.07 -7.72 -12.11
CA PHE A 17 -2.94 -8.29 -12.86
C PHE A 17 -2.91 -9.81 -12.71
N GLY A 18 -3.14 -10.51 -13.83
CA GLY A 18 -3.32 -11.97 -13.83
C GLY A 18 -4.54 -12.39 -13.00
N ASN A 19 -4.39 -13.42 -12.15
CA ASN A 19 -5.45 -13.91 -11.26
C ASN A 19 -5.58 -13.12 -9.93
N GLY A 20 -4.85 -12.02 -9.74
CA GLY A 20 -4.81 -11.29 -8.47
C GLY A 20 -4.85 -9.78 -8.60
N ALA A 21 -5.30 -9.12 -7.53
CA ALA A 21 -5.15 -7.68 -7.34
C ALA A 21 -3.70 -7.35 -6.92
N LYS A 22 -3.15 -6.25 -7.41
CA LYS A 22 -1.80 -5.77 -7.05
C LYS A 22 -1.83 -4.29 -6.67
N ILE A 23 -0.90 -3.93 -5.78
CA ILE A 23 -0.58 -2.55 -5.43
C ILE A 23 0.93 -2.40 -5.61
N ASP A 24 1.34 -1.55 -6.55
CA ASP A 24 2.75 -1.30 -6.82
C ASP A 24 3.34 -0.36 -5.76
N ALA A 25 4.17 -0.91 -4.86
CA ALA A 25 4.97 -0.12 -3.93
C ALA A 25 6.27 0.37 -4.61
N PRO A 26 6.64 1.66 -4.47
CA PRO A 26 7.93 2.15 -4.92
C PRO A 26 9.10 1.34 -4.33
N LYS A 27 10.13 1.09 -5.14
CA LYS A 27 11.27 0.24 -4.75
C LYS A 27 12.05 0.78 -3.54
N GLU A 28 12.00 2.09 -3.31
CA GLU A 28 12.61 2.74 -2.13
C GLU A 28 12.05 2.25 -0.78
N PHE A 29 10.86 1.62 -0.79
CA PHE A 29 10.20 1.10 0.42
C PHE A 29 10.34 -0.41 0.60
N LEU A 30 11.17 -1.08 -0.20
CA LEU A 30 11.41 -2.52 -0.09
C LEU A 30 11.93 -2.88 1.31
N GLY A 31 11.39 -3.93 1.93
CA GLY A 31 11.79 -4.39 3.27
C GLY A 31 11.14 -3.64 4.45
N ARG A 32 10.34 -2.60 4.19
CA ARG A 32 9.56 -1.92 5.23
C ARG A 32 8.21 -2.60 5.47
N LYS A 33 7.71 -2.55 6.70
CA LYS A 33 6.30 -2.90 7.00
C LYS A 33 5.40 -1.73 6.59
N VAL A 34 4.33 -2.03 5.88
CA VAL A 34 3.37 -1.03 5.41
C VAL A 34 1.94 -1.45 5.75
N TYR A 35 1.07 -0.47 5.94
CA TYR A 35 -0.36 -0.68 6.09
C TYR A 35 -1.06 -0.37 4.77
N VAL A 36 -1.94 -1.29 4.31
CA VAL A 36 -2.83 -1.06 3.17
C VAL A 36 -4.22 -0.76 3.72
N ILE A 37 -4.74 0.43 3.40
CA ILE A 37 -6.05 0.89 3.88
C ILE A 37 -7.03 0.86 2.72
N LEU A 38 -8.08 0.06 2.85
CA LEU A 38 -9.21 0.05 1.93
C LEU A 38 -10.29 0.99 2.46
N ARG A 39 -10.69 1.98 1.65
CA ARG A 39 -11.86 2.81 1.93
C ARG A 39 -13.14 2.09 1.46
N LYS A 40 -14.28 2.37 2.10
CA LYS A 40 -15.60 1.84 1.71
C LYS A 40 -16.09 2.48 0.42
#